data_AF-A0A7U4LZT5-F1
#
_entry.id   AF-A0A7U4LZT5-F1
#
_cell.length_a   1.000
_cell.length_b   1.000
_cell.length_c   1.000
_cell.angle_alpha   90.00
_cell.angle_beta   90.00
_cell.angle_gamma   90.00
#
_symmetry.space_group_name_H-M   'P 1'
#
loop_
_entity.id
_entity.type
_entity.pdbx_description
1 polymer ?
#
loop_
_entity_poly.entity_id
_entity_poly.type
_entity_poly.pdbx_seq_one_letter_code
_entity_poly.pdbx_strand_id
1 'polypeptide(L)'
;MKKIIRETEAIAYEHLKAFGFPEEQITPLVDRAKKDLQANLTKLEILLHEDTISIDEINNVLHALKGLLFNLGNHALAEKLNEIRSHLESDVALKEISQILFDET
;
A
#
# COMPACT_ATOMS: atom_id res chain seq x y z
N MET A 1 4.65 -9.19 0.51
CA MET A 1 4.96 -7.80 0.95
C MET A 1 6.27 -7.20 0.44
N LYS A 2 7.43 -7.89 0.48
CA LYS A 2 8.76 -7.29 0.13
C LYS A 2 8.81 -6.72 -1.30
N LYS A 3 8.12 -7.39 -2.23
CA LYS A 3 7.94 -6.97 -3.63
C LYS A 3 7.30 -5.58 -3.71
N ILE A 4 6.11 -5.40 -3.12
CA ILE A 4 5.37 -4.13 -3.11
C ILE A 4 6.20 -2.98 -2.56
N ILE A 5 6.95 -3.23 -1.48
CA ILE A 5 7.83 -2.21 -0.89
C ILE A 5 8.93 -1.79 -1.87
N ARG A 6 9.63 -2.74 -2.50
CA ARG A 6 10.72 -2.45 -3.45
C ARG A 6 10.22 -1.76 -4.71
N GLU A 7 9.10 -2.23 -5.26
CA GLU A 7 8.49 -1.64 -6.46
C GLU A 7 8.02 -0.21 -6.19
N THR A 8 7.33 0.00 -5.06
CA THR A 8 6.86 1.34 -4.67
C THR A 8 8.03 2.27 -4.37
N GLU A 9 9.10 1.79 -3.74
CA GLU A 9 10.32 2.56 -3.52
C GLU A 9 10.91 3.06 -4.83
N ALA A 10 11.11 2.18 -5.82
CA ALA A 10 11.63 2.57 -7.13
C ALA A 10 10.73 3.59 -7.84
N ILE A 11 9.41 3.39 -7.80
CA ILE A 11 8.44 4.33 -8.38
C ILE A 11 8.50 5.69 -7.67
N ALA A 12 8.61 5.70 -6.34
CA ALA A 12 8.62 6.93 -5.55
C ALA A 12 9.83 7.81 -5.86
N TYR A 13 11.01 7.21 -6.01
CA TYR A 13 12.22 7.95 -6.40
C TYR A 13 12.02 8.67 -7.74
N GLU A 14 11.55 7.96 -8.76
CA GLU A 14 11.31 8.54 -10.09
C GLU A 14 10.18 9.57 -10.06
N HIS A 15 9.10 9.30 -9.32
CA HIS A 15 7.97 10.21 -9.18
C HIS A 15 8.36 11.55 -8.55
N LEU A 16 9.07 11.51 -7.41
CA LEU A 16 9.48 12.72 -6.69
C LEU A 16 10.56 13.50 -7.47
N LYS A 17 11.45 12.80 -8.16
CA LYS A 17 12.42 13.42 -9.06
C LYS A 17 11.73 14.15 -10.21
N ALA A 18 10.73 13.52 -10.85
CA ALA A 18 9.94 14.14 -11.90
C ALA A 18 9.09 15.33 -11.39
N PHE A 19 8.68 15.29 -10.12
CA PHE A 19 7.98 16.39 -9.46
C PHE A 19 8.88 17.61 -9.16
N GLY A 20 10.21 17.44 -9.25
CA GLY A 20 11.19 18.51 -9.08
C GLY A 20 11.85 18.58 -7.71
N PHE A 21 11.74 17.53 -6.88
CA PHE A 21 12.48 17.46 -5.62
C PHE A 21 13.99 17.29 -5.87
N PRO A 22 14.85 18.00 -5.12
CA PRO A 22 16.29 17.72 -5.10
C PRO A 22 16.61 16.33 -4.59
N GLU A 23 17.63 15.67 -5.14
CA GLU A 23 17.99 14.29 -4.78
C GLU A 23 18.28 14.13 -3.27
N GLU A 24 18.92 15.12 -2.64
CA GLU A 24 19.16 15.10 -1.18
C GLU A 24 17.88 15.11 -0.33
N GLN A 25 16.74 15.53 -0.89
CA GLN A 25 15.44 15.56 -0.22
C GLN A 25 14.61 14.31 -0.52
N ILE A 26 14.84 13.65 -1.66
CA ILE A 26 14.06 12.47 -2.07
C ILE A 26 14.33 11.29 -1.14
N THR A 27 15.60 10.94 -0.92
CA THR A 27 15.98 9.79 -0.10
C THR A 27 15.31 9.78 1.30
N PRO A 28 15.39 10.85 2.11
CA PRO A 28 14.74 10.84 3.43
C PRO A 28 13.21 10.77 3.36
N LEU A 29 12.59 11.32 2.30
CA LEU A 29 11.14 11.21 2.09
C LEU A 29 10.73 9.77 1.77
N VAL A 30 11.44 9.13 0.83
CA VAL A 30 11.18 7.74 0.43
C VAL A 30 11.44 6.78 1.59
N ASP A 31 12.52 6.96 2.35
CA ASP A 31 12.83 6.13 3.52
C ASP A 31 11.74 6.19 4.60
N ARG A 32 11.21 7.40 4.85
CA ARG A 32 10.09 7.58 5.79
C ARG A 32 8.84 6.89 5.26
N ALA A 33 8.47 7.16 4.01
CA ALA A 33 7.27 6.61 3.40
C ALA A 33 7.32 5.08 3.29
N LYS A 34 8.50 4.50 3.09
CA LYS A 34 8.74 3.05 3.13
C LYS A 34 8.45 2.43 4.50
N LYS A 35 8.83 3.11 5.58
CA LYS A 35 8.49 2.67 6.95
C LYS A 35 6.97 2.72 7.18
N ASP A 36 6.33 3.80 6.74
CA ASP A 36 4.87 3.95 6.85
C ASP A 36 4.13 2.90 6.01
N LEU A 37 4.64 2.58 4.81
CA LEU A 37 4.10 1.55 3.93
C LEU A 37 4.21 0.18 4.58
N GLN A 38 5.39 -0.15 5.10
CA GLN A 38 5.62 -1.41 5.81
C GLN A 38 4.70 -1.54 7.02
N ALA A 39 4.56 -0.49 7.84
CA ALA A 39 3.70 -0.52 9.01
C ALA A 39 2.22 -0.76 8.65
N ASN A 40 1.71 -0.11 7.62
CA ASN A 40 0.34 -0.31 7.17
C ASN A 40 0.13 -1.70 6.53
N LEU A 41 1.08 -2.19 5.74
CA LEU A 41 1.02 -3.53 5.17
C LEU A 41 1.03 -4.61 6.26
N THR A 42 1.89 -4.49 7.26
CA THR A 42 1.91 -5.41 8.41
C THR A 42 0.60 -5.34 9.21
N LYS A 43 0.06 -4.14 9.45
CA LYS A 43 -1.23 -3.99 10.12
C LYS A 43 -2.35 -4.69 9.34
N LEU A 44 -2.39 -4.50 8.02
CA LEU A 44 -3.38 -5.15 7.16
C LEU A 44 -3.24 -6.67 7.17
N GLU A 45 -2.00 -7.18 7.08
CA GLU A 45 -1.72 -8.61 7.17
C GLU A 45 -2.23 -9.21 8.47
N ILE A 46 -2.02 -8.54 9.61
CA ILE A 46 -2.54 -8.99 10.91
C ILE A 46 -4.08 -9.05 10.88
N LEU A 47 -4.76 -7.96 10.48
CA LEU A 47 -6.23 -7.88 10.44
C LEU A 47 -6.86 -8.96 9.56
N LEU A 48 -6.19 -9.37 8.48
CA LEU A 48 -6.68 -10.43 7.57
C LEU A 48 -6.57 -11.83 8.15
N HIS A 49 -5.80 -12.02 9.23
CA HIS A 49 -5.59 -13.32 9.88
C HIS A 49 -6.24 -13.40 11.29
N GLU A 50 -6.98 -12.39 11.70
CA GLU A 50 -7.73 -12.41 12.96
C GLU A 50 -8.92 -13.37 12.88
N ASP A 51 -9.29 -13.98 14.02
CA ASP A 51 -10.44 -14.89 14.12
C ASP A 51 -11.77 -14.19 13.76
N THR A 52 -11.85 -12.88 14.01
CA THR A 52 -13.00 -12.04 13.64
C THR A 52 -12.52 -10.87 12.82
N ILE A 53 -12.87 -10.87 11.54
CA ILE A 53 -12.41 -9.86 10.59
C ILE A 53 -13.25 -8.58 10.75
N SER A 54 -12.57 -7.48 11.05
CA SER A 54 -13.16 -6.14 11.13
C SER A 54 -13.06 -5.42 9.77
N ILE A 55 -14.15 -5.43 9.00
CA ILE A 55 -14.21 -4.78 7.67
C ILE A 55 -13.90 -3.27 7.76
N ASP A 56 -14.37 -2.60 8.81
CA ASP A 56 -14.12 -1.17 9.03
C ASP A 56 -12.62 -0.88 9.23
N GLU A 57 -11.93 -1.71 10.01
CA GLU A 57 -10.49 -1.54 10.24
C GLU A 57 -9.67 -1.84 8.99
N ILE A 58 -10.04 -2.89 8.24
CA ILE A 58 -9.43 -3.18 6.95
C ILE A 58 -9.64 -2.00 5.98
N ASN A 59 -10.87 -1.48 5.88
CA ASN A 59 -11.19 -0.34 5.02
C ASN A 59 -10.36 0.90 5.39
N ASN A 60 -10.17 1.16 6.68
CA ASN A 60 -9.35 2.26 7.18
C ASN A 60 -7.87 2.10 6.79
N VAL A 61 -7.31 0.90 6.94
CA VAL A 61 -5.93 0.63 6.53
C VAL A 61 -5.77 0.72 5.01
N LEU A 62 -6.72 0.21 4.23
CA LEU A 62 -6.71 0.34 2.77
C LEU A 62 -6.84 1.81 2.32
N HIS A 63 -7.57 2.65 3.07
CA HIS A 63 -7.61 4.09 2.80
C HIS A 63 -6.26 4.77 3.04
N ALA A 64 -5.60 4.44 4.14
CA ALA A 64 -4.26 4.94 4.42
C ALA A 64 -3.24 4.48 3.36
N LEU A 65 -3.28 3.19 2.98
CA LEU A 65 -2.43 2.63 1.93
C LEU A 65 -2.68 3.32 0.58
N LYS A 66 -3.94 3.55 0.19
CA LYS A 66 -4.27 4.29 -1.03
C LYS A 66 -3.59 5.66 -1.04
N GLY A 67 -3.78 6.46 0.01
CA GLY A 67 -3.21 7.80 0.08
C GLY A 67 -1.68 7.79 0.03
N LEU A 68 -1.05 6.87 0.75
CA LEU A 68 0.40 6.72 0.77
C LEU A 68 0.95 6.31 -0.61
N LEU A 69 0.36 5.28 -1.24
CA LEU A 69 0.76 4.82 -2.56
C LEU A 69 0.58 5.90 -3.63
N PHE A 70 -0.49 6.69 -3.52
CA PHE A 70 -0.74 7.79 -4.44
C PHE A 70 0.33 8.88 -4.32
N ASN A 71 0.68 9.27 -3.09
CA ASN A 71 1.75 10.24 -2.83
C ASN A 71 3.14 9.74 -3.26
N LEU A 72 3.33 8.43 -3.37
CA LEU A 72 4.55 7.78 -3.84
C LEU A 72 4.54 7.49 -5.35
N GLY A 73 3.51 7.95 -6.08
CA GLY A 73 3.41 7.74 -7.52
C GLY A 73 2.98 6.34 -7.93
N ASN A 74 2.77 5.40 -7.00
CA ASN A 74 2.26 4.06 -7.30
C ASN A 74 0.73 4.09 -7.46
N HIS A 75 0.27 4.91 -8.42
CA HIS A 75 -1.14 5.14 -8.69
C HIS A 75 -1.86 3.85 -9.10
N ALA A 76 -1.20 2.98 -9.87
CA ALA A 76 -1.80 1.73 -10.33
C ALA A 76 -2.22 0.82 -9.16
N LEU A 77 -1.35 0.63 -8.17
CA LEU A 77 -1.70 -0.13 -6.98
C LEU A 77 -2.72 0.60 -6.11
N ALA A 78 -2.59 1.93 -5.98
CA ALA A 78 -3.55 2.74 -5.22
C ALA A 78 -4.98 2.62 -5.76
N GLU A 79 -5.15 2.69 -7.08
CA GLU A 79 -6.45 2.53 -7.75
C GLU A 79 -6.96 1.09 -7.63
N LYS A 80 -6.10 0.09 -7.80
CA LYS A 80 -6.50 -1.31 -7.61
C LYS A 80 -7.02 -1.58 -6.20
N LEU A 81 -6.35 -1.06 -5.16
CA LEU A 81 -6.85 -1.16 -3.79
C LEU A 81 -8.17 -0.40 -3.60
N ASN A 82 -8.35 0.73 -4.29
CA ASN A 82 -9.59 1.50 -4.25
C ASN A 82 -10.77 0.76 -4.92
N GLU A 83 -10.52 0.04 -6.01
CA GLU A 83 -11.50 -0.82 -6.66
C GLU A 83 -11.95 -1.92 -5.71
N ILE A 84 -11.03 -2.63 -5.05
CA ILE A 84 -11.36 -3.72 -4.12
C ILE A 84 -12.19 -3.20 -2.93
N ARG A 85 -11.87 -2.01 -2.42
CA ARG A 85 -12.63 -1.37 -1.33
C ARG A 85 -14.10 -1.14 -1.66
N SER A 86 -14.47 -1.02 -2.93
CA SER A 86 -15.87 -0.83 -3.34
C SER A 86 -16.77 -2.05 -3.06
N HIS A 87 -16.17 -3.21 -2.80
CA HIS A 87 -16.86 -4.49 -2.57
C HIS A 87 -16.19 -5.31 -1.45
N LEU A 88 -15.65 -4.62 -0.45
CA LEU A 88 -14.82 -5.18 0.63
C LEU A 88 -15.54 -6.21 1.52
N GLU A 89 -16.87 -6.19 1.56
CA GLU A 89 -17.69 -7.11 2.35
C GLU A 89 -17.67 -8.56 1.83
N SER A 90 -17.06 -8.81 0.66
CA SER A 90 -16.97 -10.15 0.09
C SER A 90 -15.67 -10.87 0.49
N ASP A 91 -15.77 -12.17 0.79
CA ASP A 91 -14.60 -13.04 1.00
C ASP A 91 -13.63 -13.00 -0.21
N VAL A 92 -14.18 -12.77 -1.41
CA VAL A 92 -13.41 -12.61 -2.64
C VAL A 92 -12.51 -11.38 -2.57
N ALA A 93 -13.01 -10.24 -2.09
CA ALA A 93 -12.22 -9.02 -1.92
C ALA A 93 -11.07 -9.22 -0.93
N LEU A 94 -11.33 -9.87 0.21
CA LEU A 94 -10.30 -10.16 1.21
C LEU A 94 -9.20 -11.06 0.64
N LYS A 95 -9.59 -12.08 -0.12
CA LYS A 95 -8.62 -12.95 -0.81
C LYS A 95 -7.82 -12.20 -1.87
N GLU A 96 -8.47 -11.34 -2.64
CA GLU A 96 -7.80 -10.54 -3.67
C GLU A 96 -6.75 -9.60 -3.05
N ILE A 97 -7.05 -8.95 -1.93
CA ILE A 97 -6.10 -8.13 -1.18
C ILE A 97 -4.86 -8.95 -0.83
N SER A 98 -5.07 -10.15 -0.28
CA SER A 98 -3.97 -11.03 0.12
C SER A 98 -3.09 -11.43 -1.06
N GLN A 99 -3.70 -11.79 -2.19
CA GLN A 99 -2.97 -12.15 -3.40
C GLN A 99 -2.16 -10.99 -3.98
N ILE A 100 -2.69 -9.76 -3.92
CA ILE A 100 -2.00 -8.59 -4.48
C ILE A 100 -0.84 -8.15 -3.60
N LEU A 101 -1.04 -8.13 -2.28
CA LEU A 101 -0.10 -7.49 -1.36
C LEU A 101 0.90 -8.47 -0.74
N PHE A 102 0.52 -9.74 -0.61
CA PHE A 102 1.25 -10.71 0.20
C PHE A 102 1.76 -11.93 -0.57
N ASP A 103 1.12 -12.37 -1.65
CA ASP A 103 1.65 -13.48 -2.47
C ASP A 103 2.98 -13.12 -3.13
N GLU A 104 3.92 -14.08 -3.13
CA GLU A 104 5.27 -13.93 -3.70
C GLU A 104 5.35 -14.31 -5.20
N THR A 105 4.24 -14.26 -5.94
CA THR A 105 4.24 -14.62 -7.38
C THR A 105 4.99 -13.61 -8.27
#